data_AF-A0A067PS36-F1
#
_entry.id   AF-A0A067PS36-F1
#
_cell.length_a   1.000
_cell.length_b   1.000
_cell.length_c   1.000
_cell.angle_alpha   90.00
_cell.angle_beta   90.00
_cell.angle_gamma   90.00
#
_symmetry.space_group_name_H-M   'P 1'
#
loop_
_entity.id
_entity.type
_entity.pdbx_description
1 polymer ?
#
loop_
_entity_poly.entity_id
_entity_poly.type
_entity_poly.pdbx_seq_one_letter_code
_entity_poly.pdbx_strand_id
1 'polypeptide(L)'
;MNFVVLDRLSSADARRYEMEDLVAVLENQLRSHPSSRSDDASATASSSATLIDNEALRDQVQYLQRKVSNLEDVMQENHAKSEREENIIREKLRRYKEKEESIKKELEDGRTELDKAVRAEDTLKGRVQELEEALRESTVALENAQAEIEGLRGDLANYEGLDDDSPDKSLDHAQRGLNERARLHEEITRLKQELDDARKERLPADFLPDNRQLATDETFQAQLLIERANTQEFRQLAEQRMVELETLRKKLNRDLPLSNGRGDPSSSSSSKHDSSASRQEITGLKHIVQELQKDNLAIVQQNKVLTAENKLLLSETEKLREEIRSLEDNFEQSLLREERELNLGDSVLSSSDASSLQRALNELRAKQEVELEQLRKRHADAEMKSARVIHDLNKEVSELETLVESKIYREDELEREVDRLKDKLSRGQKKSSKSSIDPGEARLRVVSDQGPPPSIQGDVCEICERPGHDIFSCDLLKEEVPKKLQPLKINVTDPSEMYCEDCETHGHLSKDCPHSLDVF
;
A
#
# COMPACT_ATOMS: atom_id res chain seq x y z
N MET A 1 -20.57 30.96 6.52
CA MET A 1 -20.01 32.15 5.82
C MET A 1 -21.08 33.14 5.35
N ASN A 2 -22.23 32.70 4.81
CA ASN A 2 -23.26 33.63 4.27
C ASN A 2 -23.83 34.63 5.29
N PHE A 3 -23.98 34.27 6.56
CA PHE A 3 -24.50 35.17 7.60
C PHE A 3 -23.58 36.38 7.87
N VAL A 4 -22.26 36.17 7.87
CA VAL A 4 -21.28 37.23 8.18
C VAL A 4 -21.17 38.25 7.04
N VAL A 5 -21.35 37.80 5.79
CA VAL A 5 -21.39 38.68 4.62
C VAL A 5 -22.66 39.52 4.62
N LEU A 6 -23.80 38.92 4.98
CA LEU A 6 -25.08 39.61 5.08
C LEU A 6 -25.04 40.71 6.16
N ASP A 7 -24.42 40.44 7.30
CA ASP A 7 -24.31 41.37 8.42
C ASP A 7 -23.38 42.57 8.09
N ARG A 8 -22.30 42.30 7.35
CA ARG A 8 -21.42 43.36 6.83
C ARG A 8 -22.10 44.26 5.80
N LEU A 9 -22.91 43.68 4.91
CA LEU A 9 -23.69 44.44 3.93
C LEU A 9 -24.77 45.29 4.62
N SER A 10 -25.49 44.72 5.59
CA SER A 10 -26.46 45.43 6.43
C SER A 10 -25.83 46.62 7.17
N SER A 11 -24.65 46.41 7.78
CA SER A 11 -23.90 47.50 8.42
C SER A 11 -23.46 48.58 7.45
N ALA A 12 -23.12 48.24 6.21
CA ALA A 12 -22.69 49.22 5.21
C ALA A 12 -23.88 50.05 4.70
N ASP A 13 -25.02 49.40 4.45
CA ASP A 13 -26.24 50.08 4.04
C ASP A 13 -26.78 51.02 5.13
N ALA A 14 -26.73 50.62 6.40
CA ALA A 14 -27.12 51.48 7.52
C ALA A 14 -26.31 52.79 7.56
N ARG A 15 -24.98 52.71 7.37
CA ARG A 15 -24.11 53.92 7.32
C ARG A 15 -24.40 54.79 6.10
N ARG A 16 -24.81 54.18 4.97
CA ARG A 16 -25.17 54.94 3.76
C ARG A 16 -26.42 55.78 4.02
N TYR A 17 -27.45 55.20 4.64
CA TYR A 17 -28.67 55.92 4.98
C TYR A 17 -28.42 57.04 5.99
N GLU A 18 -27.57 56.82 7.00
CA GLU A 18 -27.19 57.89 7.95
C GLU A 18 -26.51 59.08 7.25
N MET A 19 -25.67 58.83 6.24
CA MET A 19 -25.01 59.88 5.47
C MET A 19 -25.98 60.61 4.53
N GLU A 20 -26.91 59.88 3.91
CA GLU A 20 -27.98 60.46 3.08
C GLU A 20 -28.88 61.42 3.89
N ASP A 21 -29.25 61.03 5.12
CA ASP A 21 -30.01 61.88 6.04
C ASP A 21 -29.24 63.15 6.44
N LEU A 22 -27.93 63.04 6.70
CA LEU A 22 -27.09 64.17 7.11
C LEU A 22 -26.93 65.20 5.97
N VAL A 23 -26.81 64.72 4.73
CA VAL A 23 -26.79 65.58 3.53
C VAL A 23 -28.14 66.29 3.36
N ALA A 24 -29.26 65.58 3.51
CA ALA A 24 -30.59 66.18 3.40
C ALA A 24 -30.84 67.26 4.47
N VAL A 25 -30.31 67.09 5.68
CA VAL A 25 -30.37 68.11 6.75
C VAL A 25 -29.55 69.35 6.38
N LEU A 26 -28.33 69.17 5.86
CA LEU A 26 -27.47 70.28 5.43
C LEU A 26 -28.06 71.06 4.25
N GLU A 27 -28.64 70.37 3.28
CA GLU A 27 -29.32 70.99 2.15
C GLU A 27 -30.55 71.80 2.61
N ASN A 28 -31.32 71.27 3.56
CA ASN A 28 -32.44 72.00 4.15
C ASN A 28 -31.97 73.22 4.96
N GLN A 29 -30.85 73.13 5.68
CA GLN A 29 -30.26 74.28 6.38
C GLN A 29 -29.84 75.38 5.40
N LEU A 30 -29.18 75.00 4.29
CA LEU A 30 -28.81 75.93 3.21
C LEU A 30 -30.03 76.59 2.55
N ARG A 31 -31.11 75.83 2.32
CA ARG A 31 -32.37 76.37 1.81
C ARG A 31 -33.08 77.29 2.80
N SER A 32 -32.96 76.99 4.10
CA SER A 32 -33.62 77.75 5.17
C SER A 32 -32.91 79.04 5.56
N HIS A 33 -31.68 79.26 5.08
CA HIS A 33 -30.99 80.54 5.20
C HIS A 33 -31.38 81.45 4.02
N PRO A 34 -32.35 82.39 4.17
CA PRO A 34 -32.62 83.37 3.14
C PRO A 34 -31.39 84.26 2.97
N SER A 35 -30.85 84.30 1.75
CA SER A 35 -29.77 85.21 1.38
C SER A 35 -30.19 86.65 1.68
N SER A 36 -29.65 87.23 2.76
CA SER A 36 -29.82 88.64 3.08
C SER A 36 -29.08 89.47 2.04
N ARG A 37 -29.83 89.99 1.06
CA ARG A 37 -29.42 91.11 0.22
C ARG A 37 -29.45 92.39 1.04
N SER A 38 -28.31 93.07 1.20
CA SER A 38 -28.24 94.48 1.62
C SER A 38 -26.95 95.16 1.16
N ASP A 39 -27.17 96.17 0.30
CA ASP A 39 -26.64 97.55 0.32
C ASP A 39 -25.24 97.92 -0.24
N ASP A 40 -25.32 98.65 -1.36
CA ASP A 40 -24.30 99.19 -2.27
C ASP A 40 -23.54 100.46 -1.80
N ALA A 41 -23.41 100.76 -0.51
CA ALA A 41 -22.96 102.10 -0.06
C ALA A 41 -21.57 102.20 0.60
N SER A 42 -20.65 101.25 0.37
CA SER A 42 -19.28 101.32 0.91
C SER A 42 -18.24 100.83 -0.11
N ALA A 43 -17.96 101.55 -1.18
CA ALA A 43 -17.19 101.01 -2.31
C ALA A 43 -15.65 101.03 -2.16
N THR A 44 -15.07 101.74 -1.18
CA THR A 44 -13.60 101.93 -1.09
C THR A 44 -12.95 101.38 0.17
N ALA A 45 -13.60 101.43 1.33
CA ALA A 45 -13.16 100.68 2.53
C ALA A 45 -13.56 99.19 2.45
N SER A 46 -14.69 98.87 1.81
CA SER A 46 -15.07 97.48 1.54
C SER A 46 -14.24 96.85 0.44
N SER A 47 -13.54 97.60 -0.41
CA SER A 47 -12.58 96.99 -1.34
C SER A 47 -11.44 96.31 -0.60
N SER A 48 -10.95 96.88 0.51
CA SER A 48 -9.94 96.25 1.36
C SER A 48 -10.52 95.07 2.15
N ALA A 49 -11.70 95.24 2.75
CA ALA A 49 -12.36 94.16 3.49
C ALA A 49 -12.72 92.97 2.58
N THR A 50 -13.24 93.22 1.38
CA THR A 50 -13.53 92.18 0.38
C THR A 50 -12.28 91.54 -0.20
N LEU A 51 -11.15 92.27 -0.29
CA LEU A 51 -9.86 91.67 -0.68
C LEU A 51 -9.36 90.71 0.40
N ILE A 52 -9.42 91.11 1.67
CA ILE A 52 -9.05 90.25 2.81
C ILE A 52 -9.96 89.02 2.88
N ASP A 53 -11.28 89.19 2.70
CA ASP A 53 -12.22 88.07 2.66
C ASP A 53 -11.98 87.15 1.46
N ASN A 54 -11.64 87.69 0.28
CA ASN A 54 -11.28 86.88 -0.88
C ASN A 54 -9.99 86.10 -0.66
N GLU A 55 -9.01 86.66 0.04
CA GLU A 55 -7.78 85.97 0.41
C GLU A 55 -8.06 84.84 1.41
N ALA A 56 -8.85 85.10 2.45
CA ALA A 56 -9.29 84.08 3.41
C ALA A 56 -10.08 82.94 2.73
N LEU A 57 -10.95 83.26 1.77
CA LEU A 57 -11.69 82.26 0.99
C LEU A 57 -10.74 81.43 0.10
N ARG A 58 -9.72 82.05 -0.51
CA ARG A 58 -8.71 81.31 -1.28
C ARG A 58 -7.91 80.36 -0.39
N ASP A 59 -7.52 80.79 0.80
CA ASP A 59 -6.83 79.94 1.76
C ASP A 59 -7.72 78.78 2.23
N GLN A 60 -9.00 79.04 2.46
CA GLN A 60 -9.97 78.00 2.80
C GLN A 60 -10.17 77.01 1.65
N VAL A 61 -10.28 77.49 0.41
CA VAL A 61 -10.36 76.62 -0.79
C VAL A 61 -9.09 75.78 -0.93
N GLN A 62 -7.91 76.37 -0.75
CA GLN A 62 -6.66 75.60 -0.79
C GLN A 62 -6.56 74.57 0.34
N TYR A 63 -6.99 74.92 1.56
CA TYR A 63 -7.04 73.98 2.68
C TYR A 63 -7.98 72.81 2.38
N LEU A 64 -9.18 73.09 1.88
CA LEU A 64 -10.15 72.06 1.49
C LEU A 64 -9.63 71.20 0.34
N GLN A 65 -8.98 71.77 -0.67
CA GLN A 65 -8.35 71.02 -1.76
C GLN A 65 -7.25 70.08 -1.25
N ARG A 66 -6.36 70.54 -0.36
CA ARG A 66 -5.35 69.68 0.27
C ARG A 66 -5.99 68.58 1.11
N LYS A 67 -7.07 68.90 1.84
CA LYS A 67 -7.81 67.92 2.63
C LYS A 67 -8.48 66.86 1.75
N VAL A 68 -9.06 67.26 0.62
CA VAL A 68 -9.63 66.33 -0.38
C VAL A 68 -8.55 65.43 -0.94
N SER A 69 -7.42 65.97 -1.41
CA SER A 69 -6.29 65.17 -1.91
C SER A 69 -5.78 64.18 -0.86
N ASN A 70 -5.62 64.60 0.39
CA ASN A 70 -5.19 63.69 1.47
C ASN A 70 -6.24 62.60 1.77
N LEU A 71 -7.53 62.90 1.68
CA LEU A 71 -8.59 61.90 1.85
C LEU A 71 -8.60 60.91 0.66
N GLU A 72 -8.37 61.38 -0.55
CA GLU A 72 -8.25 60.53 -1.76
C GLU A 72 -7.07 59.57 -1.64
N ASP A 73 -5.90 60.06 -1.20
CA ASP A 73 -4.71 59.22 -0.98
C ASP A 73 -4.97 58.15 0.09
N VAL A 74 -5.62 58.53 1.21
CA VAL A 74 -5.99 57.57 2.27
C VAL A 74 -7.02 56.55 1.78
N MET A 75 -7.97 56.94 0.92
CA MET A 75 -8.91 56.00 0.31
C MET A 75 -8.20 55.02 -0.63
N GLN A 76 -7.27 55.51 -1.47
CA GLN A 76 -6.47 54.65 -2.35
C GLN A 76 -5.59 53.67 -1.56
N GLU A 77 -4.94 54.12 -0.49
CA GLU A 77 -4.15 53.26 0.39
C GLU A 77 -5.02 52.18 1.06
N ASN A 78 -6.22 52.56 1.54
CA ASN A 78 -7.18 51.62 2.13
C ASN A 78 -7.68 50.60 1.11
N HIS A 79 -7.95 51.00 -0.14
CA HIS A 79 -8.32 50.08 -1.21
C HIS A 79 -7.18 49.10 -1.52
N ALA A 80 -5.95 49.58 -1.68
CA ALA A 80 -4.79 48.74 -1.92
C ALA A 80 -4.51 47.78 -0.75
N LYS A 81 -4.73 48.21 0.50
CA LYS A 81 -4.64 47.36 1.69
C LYS A 81 -5.72 46.28 1.70
N SER A 82 -6.97 46.64 1.43
CA SER A 82 -8.09 45.71 1.34
C SER A 82 -7.86 44.64 0.27
N GLU A 83 -7.33 45.02 -0.90
CA GLU A 83 -7.04 44.09 -1.99
C GLU A 83 -5.93 43.09 -1.61
N ARG A 84 -4.87 43.55 -0.93
CA ARG A 84 -3.82 42.66 -0.40
C ARG A 84 -4.35 41.68 0.63
N GLU A 85 -5.19 42.15 1.56
CA GLU A 85 -5.82 41.29 2.56
C GLU A 85 -6.75 40.25 1.91
N GLU A 86 -7.53 40.65 0.90
CA GLU A 86 -8.38 39.73 0.15
C GLU A 86 -7.56 38.66 -0.57
N ASN A 87 -6.46 39.05 -1.24
CA ASN A 87 -5.57 38.10 -1.90
C ASN A 87 -4.94 37.10 -0.91
N ILE A 88 -4.57 37.54 0.29
CA ILE A 88 -4.08 36.63 1.35
C ILE A 88 -5.17 35.66 1.80
N ILE A 89 -6.42 36.12 1.94
CA ILE A 89 -7.54 35.27 2.34
C ILE A 89 -7.87 34.26 1.23
N ARG A 90 -7.90 34.67 -0.04
CA ARG A 90 -8.10 33.78 -1.20
C ARG A 90 -7.02 32.71 -1.28
N GLU A 91 -5.75 33.09 -1.08
CA GLU A 91 -4.63 32.15 -1.07
C GLU A 91 -4.73 31.14 0.08
N LYS A 92 -5.11 31.59 1.28
CA LYS A 92 -5.35 30.69 2.42
C LYS A 92 -6.49 29.72 2.11
N LEU A 93 -7.60 30.20 1.54
CA LEU A 93 -8.74 29.37 1.18
C LEU A 93 -8.35 28.32 0.13
N ARG A 94 -7.55 28.70 -0.87
CA ARG A 94 -7.01 27.77 -1.87
C ARG A 94 -6.19 26.64 -1.22
N ARG A 95 -5.27 26.98 -0.32
CA ARG A 95 -4.45 25.98 0.41
C ARG A 95 -5.28 25.04 1.29
N TYR A 96 -6.34 25.55 1.94
CA TYR A 96 -7.26 24.69 2.69
C TYR A 96 -8.03 23.74 1.77
N LYS A 97 -8.45 24.21 0.60
CA LYS A 97 -9.13 23.39 -0.40
C LYS A 97 -8.23 22.29 -0.95
N GLU A 98 -6.99 22.61 -1.30
CA GLU A 98 -5.98 21.61 -1.74
C GLU A 98 -5.72 20.54 -0.67
N LYS A 99 -5.62 20.94 0.60
CA LYS A 99 -5.49 19.99 1.73
C LYS A 99 -6.74 19.12 1.90
N GLU A 100 -7.93 19.70 1.78
CA GLU A 100 -9.18 18.96 1.85
C GLU A 100 -9.30 17.94 0.70
N GLU A 101 -8.93 18.32 -0.53
CA GLU A 101 -8.88 17.43 -1.69
C GLU A 101 -7.84 16.31 -1.51
N SER A 102 -6.66 16.61 -0.93
CA SER A 102 -5.65 15.59 -0.58
C SER A 102 -6.18 14.56 0.42
N ILE A 103 -6.81 15.02 1.51
CA ILE A 103 -7.37 14.12 2.55
C ILE A 103 -8.52 13.28 1.96
N LYS A 104 -9.36 13.86 1.11
CA LYS A 104 -10.42 13.12 0.41
C LYS A 104 -9.84 11.99 -0.44
N LYS A 105 -8.75 12.27 -1.18
CA LYS A 105 -8.06 11.26 -1.98
C LYS A 105 -7.47 10.15 -1.13
N GLU A 106 -6.78 10.47 -0.04
CA GLU A 106 -6.24 9.47 0.90
C GLU A 106 -7.35 8.59 1.52
N LEU A 107 -8.51 9.16 1.85
CA LEU A 107 -9.67 8.40 2.35
C LEU A 107 -10.26 7.48 1.29
N GLU A 108 -10.26 7.91 0.02
CA GLU A 108 -10.73 7.09 -1.09
C GLU A 108 -9.77 5.93 -1.36
N ASP A 109 -8.47 6.21 -1.43
CA ASP A 109 -7.42 5.19 -1.58
C ASP A 109 -7.51 4.15 -0.45
N GLY A 110 -7.63 4.60 0.81
CA GLY A 110 -7.81 3.73 1.98
C GLY A 110 -9.08 2.87 1.93
N ARG A 111 -10.20 3.38 1.39
CA ARG A 111 -11.41 2.56 1.15
C ARG A 111 -11.16 1.48 0.10
N THR A 112 -10.46 1.79 -0.98
CA THR A 112 -10.16 0.79 -2.02
C THR A 112 -9.23 -0.32 -1.50
N GLU A 113 -8.30 0.00 -0.62
CA GLU A 113 -7.42 -0.98 0.03
C GLU A 113 -8.20 -1.86 1.02
N LEU A 114 -9.09 -1.28 1.83
CA LEU A 114 -9.97 -2.02 2.72
C LEU A 114 -10.86 -3.00 1.94
N ASP A 115 -11.47 -2.55 0.84
CA ASP A 115 -12.30 -3.42 -0.02
C ASP A 115 -11.49 -4.59 -0.62
N LYS A 116 -10.24 -4.36 -1.01
CA LYS A 116 -9.34 -5.43 -1.48
C LYS A 116 -9.01 -6.42 -0.36
N ALA A 117 -8.75 -5.93 0.84
CA ALA A 117 -8.47 -6.77 2.01
C ALA A 117 -9.68 -7.62 2.40
N VAL A 118 -10.89 -7.05 2.40
CA VAL A 118 -12.13 -7.78 2.67
C VAL A 118 -12.35 -8.89 1.63
N ARG A 119 -12.16 -8.61 0.34
CA ARG A 119 -12.26 -9.65 -0.72
C ARG A 119 -11.22 -10.77 -0.55
N ALA A 120 -10.01 -10.43 -0.14
CA ALA A 120 -8.97 -11.41 0.15
C ALA A 120 -9.33 -12.26 1.38
N GLU A 121 -9.87 -11.64 2.43
CA GLU A 121 -10.36 -12.32 3.63
C GLU A 121 -11.49 -13.30 3.30
N ASP A 122 -12.49 -12.88 2.51
CA ASP A 122 -13.60 -13.74 2.07
C ASP A 122 -13.10 -14.95 1.26
N THR A 123 -12.10 -14.73 0.39
CA THR A 123 -11.47 -15.81 -0.38
C THR A 123 -10.75 -16.80 0.55
N LEU A 124 -10.03 -16.32 1.56
CA LEU A 124 -9.36 -17.17 2.54
C LEU A 124 -10.37 -17.92 3.44
N LYS A 125 -11.46 -17.27 3.85
CA LYS A 125 -12.56 -17.93 4.59
C LYS A 125 -13.19 -19.04 3.76
N GLY A 126 -13.42 -18.83 2.46
CA GLY A 126 -13.89 -19.87 1.56
C GLY A 126 -12.97 -21.08 1.54
N ARG A 127 -11.66 -20.87 1.36
CA ARG A 127 -10.65 -21.95 1.38
C ARG A 127 -10.61 -22.69 2.72
N VAL A 128 -10.76 -21.98 3.83
CA VAL A 128 -10.81 -22.61 5.16
C VAL A 128 -12.06 -23.49 5.30
N GLN A 129 -13.22 -23.02 4.84
CA GLN A 129 -14.46 -23.81 4.86
C GLN A 129 -14.34 -25.07 3.99
N GLU A 130 -13.76 -24.96 2.80
CA GLU A 130 -13.47 -26.10 1.92
C GLU A 130 -12.55 -27.13 2.59
N LEU A 131 -11.49 -26.66 3.27
CA LEU A 131 -10.56 -27.54 4.00
C LEU A 131 -11.23 -28.21 5.22
N GLU A 132 -12.08 -27.48 5.94
CA GLU A 132 -12.86 -28.03 7.04
C GLU A 132 -13.86 -29.09 6.58
N GLU A 133 -14.52 -28.87 5.44
CA GLU A 133 -15.43 -29.84 4.83
C GLU A 133 -14.67 -31.09 4.35
N ALA A 134 -13.54 -30.92 3.65
CA ALA A 134 -12.68 -32.02 3.26
C ALA A 134 -12.17 -32.84 4.45
N LEU A 135 -11.89 -32.19 5.59
CA LEU A 135 -11.50 -32.87 6.83
C LEU A 135 -12.68 -33.66 7.43
N ARG A 136 -13.89 -33.10 7.41
CA ARG A 136 -15.11 -33.80 7.86
C ARG A 136 -15.37 -35.04 6.99
N GLU A 137 -15.30 -34.89 5.67
CA GLU A 137 -15.45 -36.01 4.73
C GLU A 137 -14.38 -37.08 4.93
N SER A 138 -13.11 -36.69 5.10
CA SER A 138 -12.02 -37.63 5.38
C SER A 138 -12.23 -38.37 6.71
N THR A 139 -12.82 -37.71 7.71
CA THR A 139 -13.13 -38.34 9.00
C THR A 139 -14.22 -39.40 8.85
N VAL A 140 -15.31 -39.07 8.14
CA VAL A 140 -16.39 -40.03 7.84
C VAL A 140 -15.89 -41.21 7.01
N ALA A 141 -15.02 -40.96 6.02
CA ALA A 141 -14.41 -42.03 5.22
C ALA A 141 -13.54 -42.97 6.08
N LEU A 142 -12.79 -42.43 7.04
CA LEU A 142 -12.00 -43.23 7.98
C LEU A 142 -12.88 -44.06 8.93
N GLU A 143 -13.97 -43.47 9.44
CA GLU A 143 -14.94 -44.19 10.28
C GLU A 143 -15.61 -45.34 9.51
N ASN A 144 -16.00 -45.12 8.25
CA ASN A 144 -16.55 -46.16 7.39
C ASN A 144 -15.54 -47.28 7.13
N ALA A 145 -14.28 -46.94 6.82
CA ALA A 145 -13.23 -47.93 6.61
C ALA A 145 -12.92 -48.73 7.89
N GLN A 146 -12.99 -48.10 9.07
CA GLN A 146 -12.87 -48.80 10.35
C GLN A 146 -14.04 -49.76 10.58
N ALA A 147 -15.27 -49.33 10.32
CA ALA A 147 -16.45 -50.18 10.43
C ALA A 147 -16.38 -51.39 9.49
N GLU A 148 -15.89 -51.22 8.25
CA GLU A 148 -15.64 -52.32 7.31
C GLU A 148 -14.57 -53.29 7.82
N ILE A 149 -13.44 -52.79 8.35
CA ILE A 149 -12.39 -53.64 8.94
C ILE A 149 -12.93 -54.41 10.15
N GLU A 150 -13.73 -53.77 11.00
CA GLU A 150 -14.38 -54.43 12.14
C GLU A 150 -15.37 -55.51 11.69
N GLY A 151 -16.15 -55.24 10.64
CA GLY A 151 -17.02 -56.23 9.99
C GLY A 151 -16.24 -57.44 9.48
N LEU A 152 -15.17 -57.21 8.71
CA LEU A 152 -14.30 -58.28 8.19
C LEU A 152 -13.61 -59.07 9.30
N ARG A 153 -13.21 -58.42 10.40
CA ARG A 153 -12.66 -59.13 11.58
C ARG A 153 -13.72 -59.99 12.26
N GLY A 154 -14.96 -59.52 12.36
CA GLY A 154 -16.09 -60.31 12.86
C GLY A 154 -16.37 -61.53 11.99
N ASP A 155 -16.35 -61.37 10.67
CA ASP A 155 -16.52 -62.47 9.73
C ASP A 155 -15.38 -63.49 9.85
N LEU A 156 -14.12 -63.04 9.91
CA LEU A 156 -12.96 -63.91 10.11
C LEU A 156 -13.06 -64.71 11.42
N ALA A 157 -13.49 -64.08 12.52
CA ALA A 157 -13.69 -64.78 13.79
C ALA A 157 -14.81 -65.84 13.69
N ASN A 158 -15.87 -65.58 12.93
CA ASN A 158 -16.92 -66.57 12.65
C ASN A 158 -16.40 -67.73 11.80
N TYR A 159 -15.55 -67.47 10.80
CA TYR A 159 -14.93 -68.52 9.98
C TYR A 159 -13.93 -69.37 10.79
N GLU A 160 -13.11 -68.75 11.63
CA GLU A 160 -12.14 -69.46 12.49
C GLU A 160 -12.86 -70.39 13.49
N GLY A 161 -14.05 -70.00 13.98
CA GLY A 161 -14.89 -70.87 14.81
C GLY A 161 -15.54 -72.06 14.09
N LEU A 162 -15.55 -72.08 12.75
CA LEU A 162 -16.10 -73.18 11.94
C LEU A 162 -15.02 -74.16 11.43
N ASP A 163 -13.75 -73.79 11.48
CA ASP A 163 -12.63 -74.53 10.88
C ASP A 163 -11.97 -75.58 11.82
N ASP A 164 -12.48 -75.72 13.05
CA ASP A 164 -11.89 -76.57 14.10
C ASP A 164 -12.19 -78.09 13.96
N ASP A 165 -12.93 -78.51 12.92
CA ASP A 165 -13.46 -79.90 12.82
C ASP A 165 -12.95 -80.76 11.65
N SER A 166 -12.04 -80.28 10.78
CA SER A 166 -11.44 -81.15 9.74
C SER A 166 -10.17 -80.61 9.04
N PRO A 167 -8.96 -81.04 9.43
CA PRO A 167 -7.70 -80.53 8.85
C PRO A 167 -7.50 -80.88 7.37
N ASP A 168 -8.18 -81.90 6.84
CA ASP A 168 -8.07 -82.30 5.42
C ASP A 168 -8.83 -81.38 4.45
N LYS A 169 -9.81 -80.59 4.92
CA LYS A 169 -10.58 -79.65 4.08
C LYS A 169 -9.93 -78.27 3.93
N SER A 170 -9.01 -77.93 4.84
CA SER A 170 -8.34 -76.62 4.91
C SER A 170 -7.41 -76.39 3.70
N LEU A 171 -6.72 -77.43 3.22
CA LEU A 171 -5.85 -77.33 2.03
C LEU A 171 -6.66 -77.07 0.75
N ASP A 172 -7.80 -77.73 0.58
CA ASP A 172 -8.70 -77.51 -0.56
C ASP A 172 -9.31 -76.10 -0.54
N HIS A 173 -9.59 -75.53 0.64
CA HIS A 173 -10.12 -74.18 0.78
C HIS A 173 -9.05 -73.12 0.53
N ALA A 174 -7.83 -73.32 1.02
CA ALA A 174 -6.69 -72.44 0.72
C ALA A 174 -6.40 -72.41 -0.80
N GLN A 175 -6.48 -73.57 -1.46
CA GLN A 175 -6.24 -73.66 -2.90
C GLN A 175 -7.38 -73.04 -3.72
N ARG A 176 -8.65 -73.18 -3.29
CA ARG A 176 -9.77 -72.45 -3.90
C ARG A 176 -9.65 -70.93 -3.70
N GLY A 177 -9.25 -70.49 -2.50
CA GLY A 177 -9.04 -69.07 -2.21
C GLY A 177 -7.94 -68.43 -3.06
N LEU A 178 -6.85 -69.16 -3.34
CA LEU A 178 -5.80 -68.70 -4.25
C LEU A 178 -6.31 -68.59 -5.70
N ASN A 179 -7.06 -69.58 -6.17
CA ASN A 179 -7.64 -69.56 -7.51
C ASN A 179 -8.69 -68.45 -7.67
N GLU A 180 -9.49 -68.20 -6.63
CA GLU A 180 -10.49 -67.13 -6.62
C GLU A 180 -9.84 -65.75 -6.55
N ARG A 181 -8.77 -65.59 -5.76
CA ARG A 181 -7.94 -64.36 -5.79
C ARG A 181 -7.33 -64.11 -7.16
N ALA A 182 -6.81 -65.15 -7.83
CA ALA A 182 -6.27 -65.01 -9.18
C ALA A 182 -7.36 -64.56 -10.18
N ARG A 183 -8.56 -65.17 -10.10
CA ARG A 183 -9.70 -64.82 -10.95
C ARG A 183 -10.18 -63.38 -10.72
N LEU A 184 -10.32 -62.96 -9.46
CA LEU A 184 -10.69 -61.59 -9.12
C LEU A 184 -9.62 -60.58 -9.58
N HIS A 185 -8.35 -60.96 -9.55
CA HIS A 185 -7.26 -60.11 -10.06
C HIS A 185 -7.32 -59.92 -11.58
N GLU A 186 -7.63 -60.98 -12.33
CA GLU A 186 -7.90 -60.92 -13.77
C GLU A 186 -9.13 -60.06 -14.08
N GLU A 187 -10.19 -60.16 -13.28
CA GLU A 187 -11.40 -59.36 -13.45
C GLU A 187 -11.18 -57.87 -13.15
N ILE A 188 -10.40 -57.55 -12.10
CA ILE A 188 -9.98 -56.18 -11.80
C ILE A 188 -9.12 -55.61 -12.93
N THR A 189 -8.18 -56.38 -13.48
CA THR A 189 -7.34 -55.90 -14.59
C THR A 189 -8.17 -55.68 -15.85
N ARG A 190 -9.12 -56.57 -16.15
CA ARG A 190 -10.07 -56.39 -17.26
C ARG A 190 -10.96 -55.16 -17.08
N LEU A 191 -11.55 -54.96 -15.90
CA LEU A 191 -12.42 -53.79 -15.63
C LEU A 191 -11.65 -52.48 -15.69
N LYS A 192 -10.39 -52.45 -15.23
CA LYS A 192 -9.52 -51.27 -15.40
C LYS A 192 -9.29 -50.95 -16.87
N GLN A 193 -9.06 -51.98 -17.68
CA GLN A 193 -8.86 -51.84 -19.12
C GLN A 193 -10.15 -51.33 -19.81
N GLU A 194 -11.33 -51.87 -19.46
CA GLU A 194 -12.62 -51.39 -19.96
C GLU A 194 -12.90 -49.93 -19.55
N LEU A 195 -12.50 -49.51 -18.35
CA LEU A 195 -12.62 -48.12 -17.89
C LEU A 195 -11.70 -47.16 -18.66
N ASP A 196 -10.46 -47.57 -18.92
CA ASP A 196 -9.51 -46.79 -19.71
C ASP A 196 -9.95 -46.67 -21.17
N ASP A 197 -10.51 -47.74 -21.73
CA ASP A 197 -11.07 -47.73 -23.08
C ASP A 197 -12.34 -46.89 -23.17
N ALA A 198 -13.24 -46.96 -22.18
CA ALA A 198 -14.41 -46.10 -22.09
C ALA A 198 -14.04 -44.61 -21.89
N ARG A 199 -12.99 -44.30 -21.14
CA ARG A 199 -12.45 -42.94 -21.00
C ARG A 199 -11.88 -42.42 -22.32
N LYS A 200 -11.24 -43.28 -23.11
CA LYS A 200 -10.73 -42.93 -24.45
C LYS A 200 -11.86 -42.77 -25.47
N GLU A 201 -12.90 -43.60 -25.43
CA GLU A 201 -14.07 -43.49 -26.32
C GLU A 201 -15.02 -42.33 -25.96
N ARG A 202 -15.06 -41.89 -24.69
CA ARG A 202 -15.85 -40.72 -24.23
C ARG A 202 -15.29 -39.35 -24.62
N LEU A 203 -14.27 -39.28 -25.47
CA LEU A 203 -13.85 -38.04 -26.14
C LEU A 203 -14.34 -37.96 -27.60
N PRO A 204 -15.65 -37.81 -27.88
CA PRO A 204 -16.08 -37.15 -29.11
C PRO A 204 -15.88 -35.63 -28.94
N ALA A 205 -15.07 -35.06 -29.82
CA ALA A 205 -14.63 -33.67 -29.84
C ALA A 205 -15.73 -32.62 -30.11
N ASP A 206 -17.00 -33.00 -30.29
CA ASP A 206 -18.00 -32.12 -30.93
C ASP A 206 -19.30 -31.87 -30.15
N PHE A 207 -19.40 -32.28 -28.88
CA PHE A 207 -20.57 -31.93 -28.06
C PHE A 207 -20.17 -31.57 -26.63
N LEU A 208 -19.98 -30.27 -26.36
CA LEU A 208 -20.05 -29.73 -25.01
C LEU A 208 -21.05 -28.56 -24.96
N PRO A 209 -22.19 -28.74 -24.26
CA PRO A 209 -22.78 -27.70 -23.46
C PRO A 209 -21.82 -27.34 -22.30
N ASP A 210 -21.90 -26.09 -21.88
CA ASP A 210 -21.17 -25.40 -20.82
C ASP A 210 -20.90 -26.25 -19.55
N ASN A 211 -19.77 -26.98 -19.54
CA ASN A 211 -19.31 -27.79 -18.41
C ASN A 211 -17.87 -27.43 -18.02
N ARG A 212 -17.57 -26.13 -18.01
CA ARG A 212 -16.24 -25.58 -17.65
C ARG A 212 -15.90 -25.68 -16.17
N GLN A 213 -16.88 -25.91 -15.30
CA GLN A 213 -16.67 -25.92 -13.84
C GLN A 213 -16.17 -27.28 -13.31
N LEU A 214 -16.64 -28.41 -13.85
CA LEU A 214 -16.22 -29.72 -13.33
C LEU A 214 -14.83 -30.16 -13.83
N ALA A 215 -14.41 -29.73 -15.02
CA ALA A 215 -13.07 -30.02 -15.53
C ALA A 215 -11.99 -29.19 -14.81
N THR A 216 -12.31 -27.99 -14.31
CA THR A 216 -11.39 -27.22 -13.48
C THR A 216 -11.20 -27.87 -12.11
N ASP A 217 -12.24 -28.45 -11.53
CA ASP A 217 -12.17 -29.08 -10.20
C ASP A 217 -11.29 -30.33 -10.20
N GLU A 218 -11.39 -31.21 -11.20
CA GLU A 218 -10.50 -32.39 -11.28
C GLU A 218 -9.03 -31.98 -11.49
N THR A 219 -8.76 -30.95 -12.30
CA THR A 219 -7.39 -30.45 -12.49
C THR A 219 -6.84 -29.77 -11.24
N PHE A 220 -7.69 -29.05 -10.50
CA PHE A 220 -7.33 -28.39 -9.24
C PHE A 220 -7.09 -29.42 -8.13
N GLN A 221 -7.91 -30.46 -8.06
CA GLN A 221 -7.75 -31.55 -7.10
C GLN A 221 -6.47 -32.37 -7.38
N ALA A 222 -6.15 -32.61 -8.66
CA ALA A 222 -4.89 -33.23 -9.04
C ALA A 222 -3.67 -32.35 -8.66
N GLN A 223 -3.76 -31.03 -8.87
CA GLN A 223 -2.71 -30.09 -8.45
C GLN A 223 -2.53 -30.04 -6.93
N LEU A 224 -3.64 -30.05 -6.18
CA LEU A 224 -3.61 -30.06 -4.71
C LEU A 224 -2.99 -31.34 -4.15
N LEU A 225 -3.25 -32.49 -4.78
CA LEU A 225 -2.62 -33.77 -4.40
C LEU A 225 -1.11 -33.76 -4.67
N ILE A 226 -0.68 -33.20 -5.82
CA ILE A 226 0.73 -33.02 -6.14
C ILE A 226 1.40 -32.07 -5.13
N GLU A 227 0.76 -30.95 -4.79
CA GLU A 227 1.29 -29.98 -3.83
C GLU A 227 1.40 -30.59 -2.41
N ARG A 228 0.40 -31.35 -1.97
CA ARG A 228 0.45 -32.08 -0.69
C ARG A 228 1.55 -33.13 -0.68
N ALA A 229 1.72 -33.89 -1.75
CA ALA A 229 2.80 -34.87 -1.89
C ALA A 229 4.18 -34.19 -1.81
N ASN A 230 4.37 -33.09 -2.54
CA ASN A 230 5.59 -32.30 -2.50
C ASN A 230 5.87 -31.74 -1.10
N THR A 231 4.84 -31.20 -0.42
CA THR A 231 4.98 -30.67 0.94
C THR A 231 5.37 -31.77 1.94
N GLN A 232 4.81 -32.96 1.80
CA GLN A 232 5.14 -34.11 2.63
C GLN A 232 6.57 -34.60 2.36
N GLU A 233 6.99 -34.63 1.09
CA GLU A 233 8.35 -34.96 0.69
C GLU A 233 9.36 -33.96 1.27
N PHE A 234 9.09 -32.64 1.16
CA PHE A 234 9.96 -31.62 1.75
C PHE A 234 10.04 -31.71 3.28
N ARG A 235 8.93 -32.03 3.96
CA ARG A 235 8.95 -32.27 5.42
C ARG A 235 9.80 -33.49 5.77
N GLN A 236 9.67 -34.59 5.05
CA GLN A 236 10.48 -35.79 5.27
C GLN A 236 11.97 -35.51 4.99
N LEU A 237 12.28 -34.77 3.93
CA LEU A 237 13.65 -34.38 3.61
C LEU A 237 14.23 -33.47 4.71
N ALA A 238 13.46 -32.52 5.23
CA ALA A 238 13.87 -31.65 6.33
C ALA A 238 14.13 -32.45 7.62
N GLU A 239 13.25 -33.40 7.97
CA GLU A 239 13.43 -34.29 9.12
C GLU A 239 14.66 -35.19 8.94
N GLN A 240 14.86 -35.78 7.76
CA GLN A 240 16.05 -36.56 7.45
C GLN A 240 17.31 -35.72 7.61
N ARG A 241 17.35 -34.50 7.07
CA ARG A 241 18.48 -33.57 7.22
C ARG A 241 18.72 -33.17 8.67
N MET A 242 17.68 -32.96 9.47
CA MET A 242 17.84 -32.70 10.91
C MET A 242 18.44 -33.92 11.64
N VAL A 243 17.98 -35.13 11.35
CA VAL A 243 18.52 -36.36 11.94
C VAL A 243 19.97 -36.58 11.48
N GLU A 244 20.30 -36.33 10.21
CA GLU A 244 21.67 -36.35 9.70
C GLU A 244 22.56 -35.34 10.44
N LEU A 245 22.12 -34.09 10.61
CA LEU A 245 22.85 -33.08 11.36
C LEU A 245 23.03 -33.46 12.83
N GLU A 246 22.01 -34.05 13.47
CA GLU A 246 22.14 -34.56 14.83
C GLU A 246 23.13 -35.70 14.93
N THR A 247 23.11 -36.65 13.98
CA THR A 247 24.05 -37.78 13.99
C THR A 247 25.47 -37.32 13.69
N LEU A 248 25.67 -36.36 12.77
CA LEU A 248 26.95 -35.72 12.52
C LEU A 248 27.44 -34.92 13.73
N ARG A 249 26.54 -34.19 14.41
CA ARG A 249 26.88 -33.47 15.64
C ARG A 249 27.28 -34.43 16.75
N LYS A 250 26.55 -35.56 16.91
CA LYS A 250 26.87 -36.63 17.87
C LYS A 250 28.19 -37.34 17.53
N LYS A 251 28.47 -37.57 16.24
CA LYS A 251 29.76 -38.13 15.76
C LYS A 251 30.90 -37.15 15.98
N LEU A 252 30.76 -35.89 15.57
CA LEU A 252 31.79 -34.86 15.75
C LEU A 252 32.11 -34.61 17.24
N ASN A 253 31.10 -34.62 18.13
CA ASN A 253 31.35 -34.49 19.57
C ASN A 253 32.02 -35.73 20.18
N ARG A 254 31.88 -36.90 19.55
CA ARG A 254 32.47 -38.17 20.00
C ARG A 254 33.84 -38.45 19.36
N ASP A 255 34.07 -37.89 18.18
CA ASP A 255 35.30 -37.96 17.37
C ASP A 255 36.10 -36.64 17.44
N LEU A 256 35.92 -35.82 18.48
CA LEU A 256 36.96 -34.89 18.93
C LEU A 256 37.89 -35.69 19.87
N PRO A 257 38.92 -36.39 19.35
CA PRO A 257 39.93 -36.94 20.22
C PRO A 257 40.64 -35.76 20.87
N LEU A 258 40.67 -35.75 22.20
CA LEU A 258 41.65 -35.04 23.01
C LEU A 258 43.06 -35.59 22.66
N SER A 259 43.53 -35.35 21.43
CA SER A 259 44.82 -35.82 20.94
C SER A 259 45.82 -34.68 20.91
N ASN A 260 46.32 -34.36 22.10
CA ASN A 260 47.70 -33.92 22.26
C ASN A 260 48.60 -35.11 21.87
N GLY A 261 49.06 -35.16 20.62
CA GLY A 261 49.87 -36.29 20.17
C GLY A 261 50.64 -35.99 18.90
N ARG A 262 51.84 -35.43 19.06
CA ARG A 262 52.90 -35.40 18.04
C ARG A 262 53.12 -36.81 17.47
N GLY A 263 53.15 -36.96 16.14
CA GLY A 263 53.55 -38.20 15.47
C GLY A 263 53.70 -38.01 13.96
N ASP A 264 54.86 -38.40 13.45
CA ASP A 264 55.43 -38.16 12.12
C ASP A 264 54.69 -38.73 10.90
N PRO A 265 54.94 -38.18 9.69
CA PRO A 265 54.33 -38.62 8.43
C PRO A 265 55.19 -39.69 7.74
N SER A 266 54.62 -40.87 7.48
CA SER A 266 55.20 -41.77 6.48
C SER A 266 54.16 -42.51 5.64
N SER A 267 54.30 -42.32 4.33
CA SER A 267 53.98 -43.22 3.21
C SER A 267 52.56 -43.77 3.06
N SER A 268 51.79 -43.15 2.17
CA SER A 268 51.09 -43.89 1.11
C SER A 268 50.81 -42.96 -0.09
N SER A 269 51.44 -43.29 -1.20
CA SER A 269 51.46 -42.51 -2.44
C SER A 269 50.54 -43.16 -3.46
N SER A 270 49.25 -42.83 -3.47
CA SER A 270 48.38 -43.01 -4.66
C SER A 270 46.95 -42.46 -4.46
N SER A 271 46.74 -41.14 -4.55
CA SER A 271 45.46 -40.50 -5.01
C SER A 271 45.48 -38.98 -4.85
N LYS A 272 46.47 -38.29 -5.42
CA LYS A 272 46.54 -36.81 -5.31
C LYS A 272 45.32 -36.07 -5.91
N HIS A 273 44.59 -36.69 -6.84
CA HIS A 273 43.45 -36.07 -7.52
C HIS A 273 42.15 -36.09 -6.70
N ASP A 274 41.95 -37.07 -5.81
CA ASP A 274 40.76 -37.11 -4.93
C ASP A 274 40.83 -36.04 -3.85
N SER A 275 42.03 -35.79 -3.31
CA SER A 275 42.21 -34.81 -2.24
C SER A 275 41.86 -33.37 -2.65
N SER A 276 42.01 -33.02 -3.94
CA SER A 276 41.61 -31.72 -4.47
C SER A 276 40.10 -31.63 -4.70
N ALA A 277 39.46 -32.71 -5.17
CA ALA A 277 38.02 -32.75 -5.37
C ALA A 277 37.28 -32.64 -4.02
N SER A 278 37.71 -33.40 -3.02
CA SER A 278 37.13 -33.30 -1.66
C SER A 278 37.35 -31.92 -1.04
N ARG A 279 38.46 -31.24 -1.32
CA ARG A 279 38.68 -29.86 -0.84
C ARG A 279 37.71 -28.86 -1.48
N GLN A 280 37.45 -29.00 -2.78
CA GLN A 280 36.48 -28.16 -3.49
C GLN A 280 35.05 -28.40 -2.99
N GLU A 281 34.68 -29.66 -2.77
CA GLU A 281 33.38 -30.04 -2.20
C GLU A 281 33.21 -29.47 -0.77
N ILE A 282 34.24 -29.59 0.08
CA ILE A 282 34.24 -28.99 1.43
C ILE A 282 34.10 -27.47 1.37
N THR A 283 34.77 -26.80 0.42
CA THR A 283 34.59 -25.35 0.25
C THR A 283 33.18 -24.99 -0.23
N GLY A 284 32.57 -25.79 -1.11
CA GLY A 284 31.19 -25.60 -1.56
C GLY A 284 30.19 -25.80 -0.42
N LEU A 285 30.32 -26.88 0.35
CA LEU A 285 29.50 -27.14 1.53
C LEU A 285 29.66 -26.02 2.58
N LYS A 286 30.87 -25.47 2.75
CA LYS A 286 31.09 -24.33 3.64
C LYS A 286 30.34 -23.07 3.17
N HIS A 287 30.29 -22.82 1.87
CA HIS A 287 29.53 -21.70 1.31
C HIS A 287 28.02 -21.88 1.55
N ILE A 288 27.49 -23.07 1.25
CA ILE A 288 26.07 -23.40 1.48
C ILE A 288 25.71 -23.26 2.96
N VAL A 289 26.54 -23.76 3.87
CA VAL A 289 26.31 -23.60 5.32
C VAL A 289 26.35 -22.12 5.72
N GLN A 290 27.26 -21.33 5.16
CA GLN A 290 27.34 -19.89 5.43
C GLN A 290 26.12 -19.12 4.89
N GLU A 291 25.63 -19.47 3.70
CA GLU A 291 24.39 -18.91 3.13
C GLU A 291 23.18 -19.30 3.97
N LEU A 292 23.02 -20.58 4.32
CA LEU A 292 21.93 -21.03 5.20
C LEU A 292 21.99 -20.35 6.58
N GLN A 293 23.17 -20.08 7.13
CA GLN A 293 23.32 -19.31 8.36
C GLN A 293 22.88 -17.85 8.18
N LYS A 294 23.22 -17.23 7.05
CA LYS A 294 22.79 -15.87 6.72
C LYS A 294 21.28 -15.79 6.53
N ASP A 295 20.69 -16.76 5.84
CA ASP A 295 19.24 -16.83 5.60
C ASP A 295 18.47 -17.07 6.89
N ASN A 296 18.98 -17.93 7.77
CA ASN A 296 18.39 -18.15 9.10
C ASN A 296 18.41 -16.86 9.93
N LEU A 297 19.52 -16.09 9.91
CA LEU A 297 19.58 -14.78 10.55
C LEU A 297 18.58 -13.78 9.95
N ALA A 298 18.43 -13.76 8.62
CA ALA A 298 17.47 -12.89 7.93
C ALA A 298 16.02 -13.25 8.32
N ILE A 299 15.67 -14.53 8.34
CA ILE A 299 14.35 -15.03 8.76
C ILE A 299 14.07 -14.69 10.23
N VAL A 300 15.06 -14.82 11.11
CA VAL A 300 14.92 -14.41 12.52
C VAL A 300 14.69 -12.91 12.66
N GLN A 301 15.37 -12.09 11.85
CA GLN A 301 15.14 -10.64 11.84
C GLN A 301 13.76 -10.29 11.31
N GLN A 302 13.30 -10.94 10.23
CA GLN A 302 11.97 -10.76 9.67
C GLN A 302 10.88 -11.14 10.69
N ASN A 303 11.03 -12.28 11.38
CA ASN A 303 10.11 -12.67 12.45
C ASN A 303 10.05 -11.64 13.59
N LYS A 304 11.17 -11.01 13.95
CA LYS A 304 11.18 -9.93 14.96
C LYS A 304 10.40 -8.70 14.49
N VAL A 305 10.54 -8.32 13.22
CA VAL A 305 9.78 -7.21 12.63
C VAL A 305 8.28 -7.52 12.64
N LEU A 306 7.88 -8.69 12.13
CA LEU A 306 6.48 -9.12 12.13
C LEU A 306 5.89 -9.23 13.54
N THR A 307 6.69 -9.63 14.54
CA THR A 307 6.24 -9.66 15.94
C THR A 307 6.03 -8.25 16.50
N ALA A 308 6.89 -7.30 16.15
CA ALA A 308 6.75 -5.90 16.57
C ALA A 308 5.53 -5.24 15.90
N GLU A 309 5.30 -5.51 14.61
CA GLU A 309 4.14 -5.06 13.86
C GLU A 309 2.83 -5.60 14.44
N ASN A 310 2.74 -6.91 14.72
CA ASN A 310 1.58 -7.49 15.39
C ASN A 310 1.30 -6.83 16.75
N LYS A 311 2.34 -6.51 17.52
CA LYS A 311 2.19 -5.83 18.80
C LYS A 311 1.66 -4.40 18.63
N LEU A 312 2.10 -3.69 17.61
CA LEU A 312 1.62 -2.34 17.28
C LEU A 312 0.14 -2.39 16.88
N LEU A 313 -0.22 -3.28 15.95
CA LEU A 313 -1.62 -3.47 15.52
C LEU A 313 -2.55 -3.82 16.70
N LEU A 314 -2.11 -4.70 17.61
CA LEU A 314 -2.88 -5.00 18.81
C LEU A 314 -3.10 -3.75 19.68
N SER A 315 -2.08 -2.92 19.88
CA SER A 315 -2.22 -1.68 20.65
C SER A 315 -3.15 -0.65 19.98
N GLU A 316 -3.17 -0.60 18.65
CA GLU A 316 -4.09 0.24 17.90
C GLU A 316 -5.53 -0.26 18.01
N THR A 317 -5.76 -1.58 17.90
CA THR A 317 -7.10 -2.15 18.12
C THR A 317 -7.62 -1.91 19.54
N GLU A 318 -6.76 -1.95 20.55
CA GLU A 318 -7.12 -1.65 21.93
C GLU A 318 -7.50 -0.17 22.10
N LYS A 319 -6.73 0.73 21.50
CA LYS A 319 -7.02 2.17 21.47
C LYS A 319 -8.35 2.48 20.77
N LEU A 320 -8.64 1.84 19.63
CA LEU A 320 -9.93 2.01 18.94
C LEU A 320 -11.10 1.50 19.80
N ARG A 321 -10.93 0.39 20.53
CA ARG A 321 -11.95 -0.09 21.50
C ARG A 321 -12.14 0.89 22.67
N GLU A 322 -11.11 1.59 23.11
CA GLU A 322 -11.24 2.65 24.12
C GLU A 322 -11.94 3.89 23.56
N GLU A 323 -11.64 4.30 22.34
CA GLU A 323 -12.31 5.42 21.66
C GLU A 323 -13.80 5.13 21.42
N ILE A 324 -14.15 3.91 20.98
CA ILE A 324 -15.56 3.48 20.87
C ILE A 324 -16.26 3.55 22.22
N ARG A 325 -15.68 2.97 23.28
CA ARG A 325 -16.25 3.05 24.64
C ARG A 325 -16.43 4.49 25.12
N SER A 326 -15.46 5.37 24.84
CA SER A 326 -15.57 6.77 25.20
C SER A 326 -16.68 7.48 24.41
N LEU A 327 -16.89 7.15 23.14
CA LEU A 327 -17.99 7.69 22.33
C LEU A 327 -19.35 7.17 22.81
N GLU A 328 -19.44 5.89 23.17
CA GLU A 328 -20.63 5.29 23.79
C GLU A 328 -20.97 6.00 25.11
N ASP A 329 -20.00 6.17 26.01
CA ASP A 329 -20.18 6.90 27.27
C ASP A 329 -20.63 8.36 27.04
N ASN A 330 -20.03 9.04 26.06
CA ASN A 330 -20.41 10.42 25.72
C ASN A 330 -21.83 10.49 25.13
N PHE A 331 -22.21 9.51 24.31
CA PHE A 331 -23.55 9.42 23.74
C PHE A 331 -24.60 9.11 24.81
N GLU A 332 -24.32 8.18 25.73
CA GLU A 332 -25.16 7.90 26.89
C GLU A 332 -25.32 9.13 27.79
N GLN A 333 -24.22 9.87 28.03
CA GLN A 333 -24.28 11.14 28.78
C GLN A 333 -25.10 12.21 28.06
N SER A 334 -25.02 12.27 26.73
CA SER A 334 -25.82 13.19 25.91
C SER A 334 -27.31 12.83 25.97
N LEU A 335 -27.65 11.54 25.85
CA LEU A 335 -29.01 11.02 26.00
C LEU A 335 -29.57 11.32 27.39
N LEU A 336 -28.80 11.06 28.46
CA LEU A 336 -29.21 11.37 29.84
C LEU A 336 -29.39 12.88 30.08
N ARG A 337 -28.64 13.73 29.36
CA ARG A 337 -28.81 15.18 29.42
C ARG A 337 -30.11 15.59 28.72
N GLU A 338 -30.34 15.10 27.50
CA GLU A 338 -31.55 15.36 26.73
C GLU A 338 -32.81 14.85 27.47
N GLU A 339 -32.76 13.66 28.07
CA GLU A 339 -33.86 13.11 28.87
C GLU A 339 -34.19 14.00 30.09
N ARG A 340 -33.18 14.58 30.75
CA ARG A 340 -33.40 15.54 31.83
C ARG A 340 -34.03 16.84 31.33
N GLU A 341 -33.61 17.33 30.17
CA GLU A 341 -34.16 18.55 29.56
C GLU A 341 -35.62 18.35 29.14
N LEU A 342 -35.95 17.20 28.54
CA LEU A 342 -37.32 16.84 28.18
C LEU A 342 -38.23 16.67 29.41
N ASN A 343 -37.73 16.02 30.48
CA ASN A 343 -38.48 15.88 31.73
C ASN A 343 -38.75 17.22 32.44
N LEU A 344 -37.90 18.23 32.24
CA LEU A 344 -38.09 19.58 32.77
C LEU A 344 -39.04 20.43 31.90
N GLY A 345 -39.06 20.20 30.58
CA GLY A 345 -39.86 20.97 29.62
C GLY A 345 -41.38 20.87 29.81
N ASP A 346 -41.88 19.79 30.39
CA ASP A 346 -43.33 19.55 30.54
C ASP A 346 -43.98 20.26 31.75
N SER A 347 -43.17 20.89 32.62
CA SER A 347 -43.64 21.51 33.88
C SER A 347 -43.64 23.06 33.88
N VAL A 348 -43.21 23.70 32.78
CA VAL A 348 -42.84 25.15 32.76
C VAL A 348 -43.91 26.07 32.14
N LEU A 349 -45.15 25.59 31.91
CA LEU A 349 -46.24 26.45 31.39
C LEU A 349 -46.97 27.28 32.46
N SER A 350 -46.37 27.53 33.63
CA SER A 350 -46.98 28.32 34.71
C SER A 350 -46.24 29.66 34.95
N SER A 351 -46.53 30.66 34.10
CA SER A 351 -46.56 32.14 34.27
C SER A 351 -45.67 32.90 35.30
N SER A 352 -44.74 32.29 36.03
CA SER A 352 -43.92 32.90 37.09
C SER A 352 -42.40 32.92 36.75
N ASP A 353 -42.06 32.66 35.48
CA ASP A 353 -40.77 32.09 35.06
C ASP A 353 -39.75 33.06 34.41
N ALA A 354 -39.89 34.38 34.55
CA ALA A 354 -38.86 35.29 34.03
C ALA A 354 -37.50 35.10 34.73
N SER A 355 -37.52 34.82 36.04
CA SER A 355 -36.31 34.61 36.83
C SER A 355 -35.67 33.22 36.62
N SER A 356 -36.47 32.19 36.35
CA SER A 356 -35.99 30.86 35.99
C SER A 356 -35.42 30.83 34.57
N LEU A 357 -36.06 31.50 33.62
CA LEU A 357 -35.54 31.67 32.25
C LEU A 357 -34.19 32.39 32.25
N GLN A 358 -34.02 33.44 33.07
CA GLN A 358 -32.75 34.15 33.16
C GLN A 358 -31.64 33.30 33.80
N ARG A 359 -31.96 32.43 34.77
CA ARG A 359 -30.99 31.45 35.28
C ARG A 359 -30.64 30.40 34.23
N ALA A 360 -31.62 29.90 33.48
CA ALA A 360 -31.39 28.92 32.42
C ALA A 360 -30.51 29.50 31.30
N LEU A 361 -30.71 30.76 30.90
CA LEU A 361 -29.85 31.44 29.93
C LEU A 361 -28.42 31.64 30.44
N ASN A 362 -28.25 31.97 31.73
CA ASN A 362 -26.92 32.09 32.33
C ASN A 362 -26.23 30.72 32.44
N GLU A 363 -26.97 29.66 32.76
CA GLU A 363 -26.44 28.31 32.79
C GLU A 363 -26.05 27.81 31.40
N LEU A 364 -26.86 28.11 30.37
CA LEU A 364 -26.55 27.80 28.98
C LEU A 364 -25.28 28.55 28.52
N ARG A 365 -25.15 29.83 28.86
CA ARG A 365 -23.93 30.62 28.59
C ARG A 365 -22.71 30.03 29.29
N ALA A 366 -22.83 29.65 30.56
CA ALA A 366 -21.73 29.03 31.29
C ALA A 366 -21.33 27.68 30.68
N LYS A 367 -22.29 26.86 30.23
CA LYS A 367 -22.02 25.61 29.50
C LYS A 367 -21.29 25.87 28.18
N GLN A 368 -21.77 26.82 27.38
CA GLN A 368 -21.11 27.21 26.13
C GLN A 368 -19.69 27.74 26.36
N GLU A 369 -19.47 28.51 27.43
CA GLU A 369 -18.15 29.01 27.80
C GLU A 369 -17.20 27.87 28.16
N VAL A 370 -17.67 26.88 28.93
CA VAL A 370 -16.89 25.67 29.26
C VAL A 370 -16.61 24.82 28.02
N GLU A 371 -17.57 24.62 27.12
CA GLU A 371 -17.35 23.89 25.86
C GLU A 371 -16.36 24.60 24.95
N LEU A 372 -16.43 25.93 24.83
CA LEU A 372 -15.44 26.72 24.09
C LEU A 372 -14.04 26.60 24.70
N GLU A 373 -13.92 26.60 26.02
CA GLU A 373 -12.63 26.42 26.69
C GLU A 373 -12.08 24.99 26.49
N GLN A 374 -12.93 23.97 26.52
CA GLN A 374 -12.53 22.60 26.20
C GLN A 374 -12.10 22.46 24.74
N LEU A 375 -12.81 23.09 23.79
CA LEU A 375 -12.43 23.07 22.37
C LEU A 375 -11.10 23.80 22.15
N ARG A 376 -10.87 24.94 22.80
CA ARG A 376 -9.58 25.64 22.77
C ARG A 376 -8.45 24.76 23.33
N LYS A 377 -8.70 24.07 24.44
CA LYS A 377 -7.73 23.14 25.03
C LYS A 377 -7.42 21.97 24.08
N ARG A 378 -8.44 21.33 23.51
CA ARG A 378 -8.26 20.25 22.52
C ARG A 378 -7.49 20.73 21.29
N HIS A 379 -7.76 21.95 20.83
CA HIS A 379 -7.01 22.57 19.73
C HIS A 379 -5.53 22.76 20.09
N ALA A 380 -5.23 23.32 21.26
CA ALA A 380 -3.86 23.50 21.73
C ALA A 380 -3.13 22.16 21.90
N ASP A 381 -3.79 21.12 22.44
CA ASP A 381 -3.23 19.78 22.58
C ASP A 381 -2.94 19.14 21.21
N ALA A 382 -3.83 19.34 20.23
CA ALA A 382 -3.63 18.88 18.85
C ALA A 382 -2.48 19.62 18.16
N GLU A 383 -2.38 20.94 18.33
CA GLU A 383 -1.25 21.74 17.85
C GLU A 383 0.08 21.29 18.45
N MET A 384 0.12 21.01 19.76
CA MET A 384 1.33 20.49 20.41
C MET A 384 1.71 19.07 19.93
N LYS A 385 0.73 18.21 19.63
CA LYS A 385 1.00 16.89 19.03
C LYS A 385 1.54 17.04 17.61
N SER A 386 0.91 17.88 16.80
CA SER A 386 1.36 18.19 15.44
C SER A 386 2.78 18.75 15.42
N ALA A 387 3.09 19.70 16.32
CA ALA A 387 4.44 20.26 16.45
C ALA A 387 5.50 19.21 16.80
N ARG A 388 5.16 18.20 17.62
CA ARG A 388 6.07 17.07 17.93
C ARG A 388 6.31 16.19 16.71
N VAL A 389 5.25 15.82 16.00
CA VAL A 389 5.37 15.02 14.77
C VAL A 389 6.22 15.75 13.72
N ILE A 390 6.00 17.05 13.53
CA ILE A 390 6.82 17.88 12.63
C ILE A 390 8.29 17.88 13.06
N HIS A 391 8.57 17.97 14.36
CA HIS A 391 9.94 17.92 14.88
C HIS A 391 10.61 16.57 14.62
N ASP A 392 9.91 15.46 14.86
CA ASP A 392 10.44 14.12 14.65
C ASP A 392 10.69 13.83 13.16
N LEU A 393 9.75 14.23 12.29
CA LEU A 393 9.95 14.14 10.83
C LEU A 393 11.12 15.00 10.35
N ASN A 394 11.27 16.24 10.86
CA ASN A 394 12.42 17.08 10.53
C ASN A 394 13.75 16.44 10.96
N LYS A 395 13.75 15.73 12.10
CA LYS A 395 14.92 14.99 12.57
C LYS A 395 15.25 13.81 11.64
N GLU A 396 14.25 13.04 11.23
CA GLU A 396 14.43 11.94 10.26
C GLU A 396 14.93 12.46 8.91
N VAL A 397 14.39 13.58 8.42
CA VAL A 397 14.88 14.25 7.20
C VAL A 397 16.35 14.63 7.36
N SER A 398 16.75 15.24 8.48
CA SER A 398 18.17 15.57 8.72
C SER A 398 19.06 14.33 8.82
N GLU A 399 18.60 13.23 9.42
CA GLU A 399 19.35 11.96 9.44
C GLU A 399 19.51 11.38 8.03
N LEU A 400 18.47 11.42 7.20
CA LEU A 400 18.52 10.98 5.80
C LEU A 400 19.44 11.88 4.96
N GLU A 401 19.42 13.19 5.16
CA GLU A 401 20.33 14.15 4.51
C GLU A 401 21.79 13.80 4.83
N THR A 402 22.12 13.56 6.11
CA THR A 402 23.49 13.14 6.49
C THR A 402 23.90 11.78 5.89
N LEU A 403 22.95 10.85 5.76
CA LEU A 403 23.21 9.55 5.11
C LEU A 403 23.49 9.71 3.62
N VAL A 404 22.69 10.54 2.93
CA VAL A 404 22.88 10.87 1.51
C VAL A 404 24.22 11.55 1.30
N GLU A 405 24.57 12.55 2.11
CA GLU A 405 25.88 13.21 2.08
C GLU A 405 27.02 12.19 2.25
N SER A 406 26.91 11.29 3.24
CA SER A 406 27.93 10.26 3.48
C SER A 406 28.10 9.30 2.29
N LYS A 407 27.01 8.98 1.59
CA LYS A 407 27.04 8.14 0.38
C LYS A 407 27.70 8.86 -0.78
N ILE A 408 27.36 10.13 -1.01
CA ILE A 408 28.00 10.97 -2.04
C ILE A 408 29.52 10.99 -1.83
N TYR A 409 29.98 11.27 -0.60
CA TYR A 409 31.43 11.28 -0.32
C TYR A 409 32.12 9.93 -0.54
N ARG A 410 31.44 8.82 -0.25
CA ARG A 410 31.97 7.47 -0.47
C ARG A 410 32.01 7.12 -1.95
N GLU A 411 30.97 7.50 -2.69
CA GLU A 411 30.90 7.32 -4.15
C GLU A 411 32.00 8.13 -4.84
N ASP A 412 32.18 9.40 -4.47
CA ASP A 412 33.28 10.26 -4.94
C ASP A 412 34.68 9.67 -4.65
N GLU A 413 34.85 8.99 -3.51
CA GLU A 413 36.11 8.31 -3.17
C GLU A 413 36.34 7.08 -4.06
N LEU A 414 35.29 6.29 -4.32
CA LEU A 414 35.35 5.15 -5.21
C LEU A 414 35.61 5.57 -6.66
N GLU A 415 34.96 6.62 -7.14
CA GLU A 415 35.21 7.19 -8.48
C GLU A 415 36.68 7.64 -8.61
N ARG A 416 37.22 8.31 -7.59
CA ARG A 416 38.64 8.71 -7.56
C ARG A 416 39.60 7.51 -7.59
N GLU A 417 39.30 6.42 -6.87
CA GLU A 417 40.17 5.23 -6.93
C GLU A 417 40.02 4.49 -8.27
N VAL A 418 38.82 4.43 -8.85
CA VAL A 418 38.60 3.89 -10.21
C VAL A 418 39.43 4.67 -11.24
N ASP A 419 39.40 6.00 -11.20
CA ASP A 419 40.20 6.83 -12.11
C ASP A 419 41.70 6.66 -11.89
N ARG A 420 42.14 6.55 -10.63
CA ARG A 420 43.53 6.23 -10.28
C ARG A 420 43.97 4.85 -10.78
N LEU A 421 43.10 3.85 -10.75
CA LEU A 421 43.37 2.51 -11.30
C LEU A 421 43.39 2.53 -12.84
N LYS A 422 42.46 3.24 -13.48
CA LYS A 422 42.47 3.48 -14.94
C LYS A 422 43.77 4.16 -15.38
N ASP A 423 44.25 5.16 -14.64
CA ASP A 423 45.52 5.83 -14.88
C ASP A 423 46.73 4.90 -14.74
N LYS A 424 46.72 4.00 -13.75
CA LYS A 424 47.77 2.98 -13.59
C LYS A 424 47.76 1.98 -14.75
N LEU A 425 46.58 1.52 -15.17
CA LEU A 425 46.43 0.61 -16.32
C LEU A 425 46.90 1.26 -17.62
N SER A 426 46.49 2.51 -17.87
CA SER A 426 46.90 3.24 -19.08
C SER A 426 48.40 3.50 -19.11
N ARG A 427 49.04 3.79 -17.96
CA ARG A 427 50.50 3.89 -17.84
C ARG A 427 51.20 2.54 -17.99
N GLY A 428 50.61 1.45 -17.46
CA GLY A 428 51.12 0.09 -17.57
C GLY A 428 51.15 -0.41 -19.02
N GLN A 429 50.06 -0.20 -19.76
CA GLN A 429 49.98 -0.57 -21.18
C GLN A 429 50.97 0.21 -22.05
N LYS A 430 51.20 1.50 -21.75
CA LYS A 430 52.20 2.32 -22.45
C LYS A 430 53.66 1.90 -22.17
N LYS A 431 53.94 1.31 -21.01
CA LYS A 431 55.28 0.78 -20.67
C LYS A 431 55.52 -0.64 -21.20
N SER A 432 54.49 -1.48 -21.19
CA SER A 432 54.53 -2.84 -21.72
C SER A 432 54.81 -2.88 -23.24
N SER A 433 54.32 -1.89 -24.00
CA SER A 433 54.45 -1.83 -25.46
C SER A 433 55.82 -1.37 -25.98
N LYS A 434 56.80 -1.03 -25.13
CA LYS A 434 58.13 -0.54 -25.58
C LYS A 434 59.33 -1.39 -25.13
N SER A 435 59.10 -2.54 -24.47
CA SER A 435 60.15 -3.46 -23.99
C SER A 435 60.32 -4.72 -24.85
N SER A 436 59.82 -4.74 -26.10
CA SER A 436 59.90 -5.89 -27.01
C SER A 436 60.69 -5.52 -28.27
N ILE A 437 62.01 -5.32 -28.11
CA ILE A 437 62.98 -5.39 -29.21
C ILE A 437 64.17 -6.19 -28.66
N ASP A 438 64.11 -7.51 -28.83
CA ASP A 438 65.29 -8.35 -28.94
C ASP A 438 64.99 -9.48 -29.94
N PRO A 439 65.57 -9.48 -31.15
CA PRO A 439 65.32 -10.50 -32.16
C PRO A 439 66.41 -11.58 -32.06
N GLY A 440 66.11 -12.67 -31.35
CA GLY A 440 67.00 -13.83 -31.22
C GLY A 440 66.29 -15.13 -31.60
N GLU A 441 66.66 -15.66 -32.76
CA GLU A 441 66.31 -16.97 -33.32
C GLU A 441 66.08 -18.11 -32.30
N ALA A 442 64.96 -18.83 -32.43
CA ALA A 442 64.93 -20.20 -32.97
C ALA A 442 63.70 -21.01 -32.53
N ARG A 443 63.10 -21.68 -33.53
CA ARG A 443 62.42 -22.99 -33.49
C ARG A 443 61.13 -23.16 -32.67
N LEU A 444 60.06 -23.32 -33.45
CA LEU A 444 59.12 -24.45 -33.45
C LEU A 444 58.63 -24.96 -32.07
N ARG A 445 57.42 -24.54 -31.69
CA ARG A 445 56.34 -25.46 -31.34
C ARG A 445 54.99 -24.74 -31.38
N VAL A 446 54.17 -25.17 -32.34
CA VAL A 446 52.74 -24.91 -32.39
C VAL A 446 52.11 -25.68 -31.22
N VAL A 447 51.79 -24.97 -30.15
CA VAL A 447 50.78 -25.39 -29.18
C VAL A 447 49.81 -24.24 -29.10
N SER A 448 48.71 -24.38 -29.84
CA SER A 448 47.55 -23.53 -29.75
C SER A 448 46.86 -23.88 -28.43
N ASP A 449 47.43 -23.37 -27.33
CA ASP A 449 46.91 -23.53 -25.99
C ASP A 449 45.86 -22.46 -25.71
N GLN A 450 44.80 -22.90 -25.07
CA GLN A 450 43.53 -22.24 -24.89
C GLN A 450 43.66 -21.14 -23.83
N GLY A 451 43.77 -19.88 -24.26
CA GLY A 451 43.29 -18.76 -23.45
C GLY A 451 41.77 -18.69 -23.61
N PRO A 452 40.97 -18.73 -22.52
CA PRO A 452 39.52 -18.71 -22.65
C PRO A 452 39.12 -17.39 -23.33
N PRO A 453 38.19 -17.42 -24.31
CA PRO A 453 37.60 -16.20 -24.83
C PRO A 453 37.01 -15.41 -23.65
N PRO A 454 36.86 -14.06 -23.72
CA PRO A 454 35.93 -13.41 -22.81
C PRO A 454 34.66 -14.25 -22.89
N SER A 455 34.17 -14.75 -21.76
CA SER A 455 32.94 -15.51 -21.71
C SER A 455 31.85 -14.62 -22.28
N ILE A 456 31.66 -14.70 -23.59
CA ILE A 456 30.40 -14.55 -24.27
C ILE A 456 29.62 -15.74 -23.72
N GLN A 457 29.17 -15.61 -22.46
CA GLN A 457 27.95 -16.26 -22.01
C GLN A 457 26.92 -15.70 -22.97
N GLY A 458 26.78 -16.35 -24.12
CA GLY A 458 26.03 -15.82 -25.23
C GLY A 458 24.62 -15.67 -24.75
N ASP A 459 24.19 -14.42 -24.55
CA ASP A 459 22.97 -13.98 -23.87
C ASP A 459 21.91 -15.09 -23.96
N VAL A 460 21.96 -15.92 -22.94
CA VAL A 460 21.04 -17.02 -22.76
C VAL A 460 19.93 -16.36 -21.99
N CYS A 461 18.72 -16.37 -22.55
CA CYS A 461 17.60 -15.72 -21.89
C CYS A 461 17.49 -16.21 -20.44
N GLU A 462 17.57 -15.29 -19.47
CA GLU A 462 17.59 -15.63 -18.03
C GLU A 462 16.33 -16.39 -17.56
N ILE A 463 15.26 -16.37 -18.36
CA ILE A 463 13.97 -17.01 -18.03
C ILE A 463 13.89 -18.43 -18.58
N CYS A 464 14.42 -18.70 -19.78
CA CYS A 464 14.26 -20.00 -20.43
C CYS A 464 15.58 -20.74 -20.67
N GLU A 465 16.71 -20.11 -20.35
CA GLU A 465 18.06 -20.63 -20.53
C GLU A 465 18.35 -21.14 -21.96
N ARG A 466 17.67 -20.58 -22.98
CA ARG A 466 17.98 -20.83 -24.39
C ARG A 466 18.79 -19.68 -24.98
N PRO A 467 19.86 -19.96 -25.74
CA PRO A 467 20.65 -18.93 -26.41
C PRO A 467 19.89 -18.34 -27.61
N GLY A 468 20.15 -17.07 -27.92
CA GLY A 468 19.69 -16.45 -29.17
C GLY A 468 18.47 -15.54 -29.06
N HIS A 469 18.02 -15.21 -27.83
CA HIS A 469 17.05 -14.15 -27.58
C HIS A 469 17.24 -13.55 -26.18
N ASP A 470 16.90 -12.27 -26.03
CA ASP A 470 16.95 -11.55 -24.76
C ASP A 470 15.66 -11.77 -23.93
N ILE A 471 15.67 -11.43 -22.65
CA ILE A 471 14.53 -11.55 -21.72
C ILE A 471 13.24 -10.96 -22.30
N PHE A 472 13.30 -9.81 -22.97
CA PHE A 472 12.13 -9.17 -23.61
C PHE A 472 11.61 -9.88 -24.86
N SER A 473 12.41 -10.79 -25.42
CA SER A 473 12.08 -11.59 -26.59
C SER A 473 11.78 -13.05 -26.24
N CYS A 474 11.69 -13.37 -24.95
CA CYS A 474 11.40 -14.73 -24.47
C CYS A 474 9.96 -15.12 -24.79
N ASP A 475 9.79 -16.17 -25.60
CA ASP A 475 8.47 -16.69 -25.95
C ASP A 475 7.68 -17.14 -24.70
N LEU A 476 8.35 -17.57 -23.62
CA LEU A 476 7.70 -17.92 -22.36
C LEU A 476 7.00 -16.71 -21.71
N LEU A 477 7.62 -15.53 -21.73
CA LEU A 477 6.97 -14.29 -21.23
C LEU A 477 5.83 -13.82 -22.14
N LYS A 478 5.88 -14.13 -23.44
CA LYS A 478 4.81 -13.81 -24.38
C LYS A 478 3.60 -14.73 -24.27
N GLU A 479 3.73 -15.91 -23.65
CA GLU A 479 2.62 -16.86 -23.52
C GLU A 479 1.74 -16.65 -22.29
N GLU A 480 2.17 -15.87 -21.30
CA GLU A 480 1.35 -15.56 -20.11
C GLU A 480 0.47 -14.32 -20.25
N VAL A 481 0.64 -13.52 -21.31
CA VAL A 481 -0.42 -12.61 -21.74
C VAL A 481 -1.32 -13.45 -22.65
N PRO A 482 -2.56 -13.80 -22.25
CA PRO A 482 -3.44 -14.59 -23.10
C PRO A 482 -3.51 -13.89 -24.44
N LYS A 483 -3.01 -14.58 -25.48
CA LYS A 483 -2.90 -14.10 -26.86
C LYS A 483 -4.18 -13.34 -27.17
N LYS A 484 -4.11 -12.00 -27.10
CA LYS A 484 -5.16 -11.12 -27.57
C LYS A 484 -5.46 -11.58 -28.98
N LEU A 485 -6.70 -12.02 -29.12
CA LEU A 485 -7.42 -12.20 -30.35
C LEU A 485 -6.75 -11.38 -31.45
N GLN A 486 -6.28 -12.07 -32.48
CA GLN A 486 -6.17 -11.45 -33.80
C GLN A 486 -7.46 -10.64 -34.03
N PRO A 487 -7.38 -9.43 -34.60
CA PRO A 487 -8.56 -8.63 -34.83
C PRO A 487 -9.43 -9.36 -35.87
N LEU A 488 -10.32 -10.21 -35.38
CA LEU A 488 -11.56 -10.50 -36.04
C LEU A 488 -12.16 -9.13 -36.30
N LYS A 489 -12.46 -8.86 -37.56
CA LYS A 489 -13.29 -7.72 -37.97
C LYS A 489 -14.65 -7.93 -37.31
N ILE A 490 -14.75 -7.52 -36.05
CA ILE A 490 -16.03 -7.35 -35.38
C ILE A 490 -16.62 -6.13 -36.08
N ASN A 491 -17.61 -6.37 -36.93
CA ASN A 491 -18.53 -5.33 -37.33
C ASN A 491 -19.25 -4.90 -36.04
N VAL A 492 -18.67 -3.96 -35.30
CA VAL A 492 -19.31 -3.29 -34.17
C VAL A 492 -20.38 -2.40 -34.79
N THR A 493 -21.56 -2.96 -35.00
CA THR A 493 -22.74 -2.25 -35.52
C THR A 493 -23.50 -1.51 -34.43
N ASP A 494 -23.11 -1.66 -33.16
CA ASP A 494 -23.75 -0.95 -32.06
C ASP A 494 -22.85 0.20 -31.55
N PRO A 495 -23.17 1.46 -31.89
CA PRO A 495 -22.41 2.62 -31.40
C PRO A 495 -22.46 2.77 -29.88
N SER A 496 -23.36 2.06 -29.18
CA SER A 496 -23.54 2.11 -27.72
C SER A 496 -22.37 1.50 -26.94
N GLU A 497 -21.56 0.63 -27.54
CA GLU A 497 -20.40 0.02 -26.88
C GLU A 497 -19.11 0.85 -26.98
N MET A 498 -19.09 1.91 -27.80
CA MET A 498 -17.90 2.77 -27.90
C MET A 498 -17.86 3.72 -26.71
N TYR A 499 -16.75 3.71 -25.95
CA TYR A 499 -16.54 4.57 -24.79
C TYR A 499 -15.48 5.65 -25.12
N CYS A 500 -15.77 6.90 -24.78
CA CYS A 500 -14.86 8.02 -24.97
C CYS A 500 -14.12 8.35 -23.67
N GLU A 501 -12.79 8.28 -23.70
CA GLU A 501 -11.95 8.57 -22.53
C GLU A 501 -11.90 10.08 -22.20
N ASP A 502 -12.11 10.96 -23.18
CA ASP A 502 -11.97 12.41 -22.99
C ASP A 502 -13.16 13.04 -22.26
N CYS A 503 -14.37 12.48 -22.40
CA CYS A 503 -15.58 12.98 -21.75
C CYS A 503 -16.35 11.91 -20.97
N GLU A 504 -15.79 10.70 -20.83
CA GLU A 504 -16.35 9.57 -20.09
C GLU A 504 -17.78 9.16 -20.50
N THR A 505 -18.18 9.39 -21.76
CA THR A 505 -19.51 9.02 -22.26
C THR A 505 -19.44 7.96 -23.36
N HIS A 506 -20.49 7.14 -23.44
CA HIS A 506 -20.65 6.15 -24.50
C HIS A 506 -21.22 6.78 -25.79
N GLY A 507 -20.97 6.15 -26.94
CA GLY A 507 -21.52 6.56 -28.24
C GLY A 507 -20.51 7.09 -29.25
N HIS A 508 -19.25 7.32 -28.84
CA HIS A 508 -18.19 7.80 -29.71
C HIS A 508 -16.80 7.42 -29.16
N LEU A 509 -15.76 7.57 -29.99
CA LEU A 509 -14.36 7.41 -29.59
C LEU A 509 -13.76 8.76 -29.21
N SER A 510 -12.69 8.79 -28.42
CA SER A 510 -11.99 10.03 -28.01
C SER A 510 -11.62 10.93 -29.20
N LYS A 511 -11.33 10.34 -30.35
CA LYS A 511 -11.00 11.06 -31.61
C LYS A 511 -12.15 11.90 -32.16
N ASP A 512 -13.38 11.51 -31.86
CA ASP A 512 -14.62 12.14 -32.31
C ASP A 512 -15.35 12.85 -31.15
N CYS A 513 -14.64 13.11 -30.03
CA CYS A 513 -15.21 13.73 -28.85
C CYS A 513 -15.59 15.19 -29.12
N PRO A 514 -16.87 15.57 -29.01
CA PRO A 514 -17.30 16.95 -29.24
C PRO A 514 -16.73 17.93 -28.20
N HIS A 515 -16.24 17.41 -27.07
CA HIS A 515 -15.63 18.18 -25.99
C HIS A 515 -14.09 18.22 -26.06
N SER A 516 -13.46 17.53 -27.01
CA SER A 516 -11.97 17.49 -27.13
C SER A 516 -11.34 18.86 -27.42
N LEU A 517 -12.12 19.83 -27.91
CA LEU A 517 -11.65 21.19 -28.19
C LEU A 517 -11.76 22.15 -26.98
N ASP A 518 -12.49 21.77 -25.93
CA ASP A 518 -12.71 22.60 -24.73
C ASP A 518 -11.65 22.38 -23.62
N VAL A 519 -10.67 21.49 -23.85
CA VAL A 519 -9.63 21.12 -22.86
C VAL A 519 -8.30 21.88 -23.09
N PHE A 520 -8.29 22.94 -23.91
CA PHE A 520 -7.11 23.79 -24.13
C PHE A 520 -7.31 25.26 -23.73
#